data_AF-A0A9E5GZX7-F1
#
_entry.id   AF-A0A9E5GZX7-F1
#
_cell.length_a   1.000
_cell.length_b   1.000
_cell.length_c   1.000
_cell.angle_alpha   90.00
_cell.angle_beta   90.00
_cell.angle_gamma   90.00
#
_symmetry.space_group_name_H-M   'P 1'
#
loop_
_entity.id
_entity.type
_entity.pdbx_description
1 polymer ?
#
loop_
_entity_poly.entity_id
_entity_poly.type
_entity_poly.pdbx_seq_one_letter_code
_entity_poly.pdbx_strand_id
1 'polypeptide(L)' 'MTKEKTAKKTSPMQFIQQVRQETKKVTWPTRQETTVTSIMVLIIAVLAAIFFLLADGLISTLMKPLLG' A
#
# COMPACT_ATOMS: atom_id res chain seq x y z
N MET A 1 -9.45 -38.62 42.25
CA MET A 1 -9.50 -38.61 40.77
C MET A 1 -8.85 -37.34 40.26
N THR A 2 -7.54 -37.40 40.06
CA THR A 2 -6.69 -36.33 39.54
C THR A 2 -6.90 -36.17 38.03
N LYS A 3 -7.56 -35.10 37.59
CA LYS A 3 -7.54 -34.72 36.16
C LYS A 3 -6.29 -33.90 35.88
N GLU A 4 -5.23 -34.61 35.51
CA GLU A 4 -4.04 -34.06 34.88
C GLU A 4 -4.32 -33.65 33.43
N LYS A 5 -3.78 -32.48 33.07
CA LYS A 5 -3.21 -32.11 31.77
C LYS A 5 -4.10 -32.13 30.53
N THR A 6 -4.35 -30.92 30.01
CA THR A 6 -3.81 -30.60 28.68
C THR A 6 -3.42 -29.12 28.61
N ALA A 7 -2.15 -28.83 28.87
CA ALA A 7 -1.56 -27.57 28.47
C ALA A 7 -1.39 -27.56 26.94
N LYS A 8 -1.55 -26.37 26.35
CA LYS A 8 -0.88 -25.93 25.12
C LYS A 8 -1.45 -26.44 23.78
N LYS A 9 -2.48 -25.76 23.32
CA LYS A 9 -2.44 -25.11 22.01
C LYS A 9 -2.80 -23.66 22.27
N THR A 10 -2.09 -22.70 21.69
CA THR A 10 -2.62 -21.35 21.48
C THR A 10 -4.03 -21.54 20.95
N SER A 11 -5.04 -21.37 21.81
CA SER A 11 -6.38 -21.75 21.41
C SER A 11 -6.74 -20.79 20.28
N PRO A 12 -7.24 -21.26 19.13
CA PRO A 12 -7.66 -20.37 18.04
C PRO A 12 -8.60 -19.26 18.55
N MET A 13 -9.36 -19.58 19.61
CA MET A 13 -10.22 -18.67 20.34
C MET A 13 -9.48 -17.54 21.06
N GLN A 14 -8.32 -17.81 21.68
CA GLN A 14 -7.47 -16.79 22.30
C GLN A 14 -6.75 -15.93 21.24
N PHE A 15 -6.34 -16.53 20.12
CA PHE A 15 -5.71 -15.80 19.01
C PHE A 15 -6.69 -14.79 18.38
N ILE A 16 -7.96 -15.15 18.16
CA ILE A 16 -8.99 -14.21 17.68
C ILE A 16 -9.21 -13.07 18.68
N GLN A 17 -9.16 -13.34 19.99
CA GLN A 17 -9.27 -12.30 21.02
C GLN A 17 -8.07 -11.35 20.98
N GLN A 18 -6.85 -11.88 20.83
CA GLN A 18 -5.64 -11.07 20.66
C GLN A 18 -5.67 -10.24 19.36
N VAL A 19 -6.06 -10.83 18.22
CA VAL A 19 -6.20 -10.10 16.94
C VAL A 19 -7.24 -9.00 17.04
N ARG A 20 -8.38 -9.22 17.70
CA ARG A 20 -9.38 -8.15 17.95
C ARG A 20 -8.82 -7.03 18.84
N GLN A 21 -7.97 -7.34 19.81
CA GLN A 21 -7.32 -6.33 20.64
C GLN A 21 -6.24 -5.54 19.87
N GLU A 22 -5.47 -6.18 18.99
CA GLU A 22 -4.47 -5.52 18.15
C GLU A 22 -5.10 -4.73 16.99
N THR A 23 -6.19 -5.24 16.41
CA THR A 23 -6.92 -4.58 15.32
C THR A 23 -7.58 -3.27 15.80
N LYS A 24 -7.90 -3.17 17.10
CA LYS A 24 -8.39 -1.91 17.70
C LYS A 24 -7.30 -0.82 17.81
N LYS A 25 -6.02 -1.19 17.79
CA LYS A 25 -4.91 -0.23 17.72
C LYS A 25 -4.66 0.26 16.30
N VAL A 26 -5.25 -0.38 15.30
CA VAL A 26 -5.21 0.07 13.90
C VAL A 26 -6.16 1.25 13.75
N THR A 27 -5.62 2.45 13.94
CA THR A 27 -6.28 3.70 13.55
C THR A 27 -6.38 3.72 12.03
N TRP A 28 -7.52 3.29 11.51
CA TRP A 28 -7.80 3.46 10.09
C TRP A 28 -7.92 4.94 9.80
N PRO A 29 -7.16 5.45 8.81
CA PRO A 29 -7.19 6.85 8.44
C PRO A 29 -8.60 7.24 8.03
N THR A 30 -8.98 8.47 8.34
CA THR A 30 -10.28 8.99 7.90
C THR A 30 -10.32 9.05 6.38
N ARG A 31 -11.53 9.00 5.80
CA ARG A 31 -11.69 9.12 4.34
C ARG A 31 -11.09 10.43 3.79
N GLN A 32 -11.04 11.46 4.63
CA GLN A 32 -10.43 12.75 4.30
C GLN A 32 -8.91 12.63 4.16
N GLU A 33 -8.21 12.04 5.12
CA GLU A 33 -6.76 11.82 5.05
C GLU A 33 -6.36 10.93 3.86
N THR A 34 -7.16 9.90 3.59
CA THR A 34 -6.95 9.00 2.44
C THR A 34 -7.07 9.77 1.12
N THR A 35 -8.07 10.65 1.01
CA THR A 35 -8.30 11.44 -0.20
C THR A 35 -7.18 12.46 -0.42
N VAL A 36 -6.76 13.17 0.64
CA VAL A 36 -5.65 14.15 0.56
C VAL A 36 -4.35 13.46 0.13
N THR A 37 -4.04 12.32 0.73
CA THR A 37 -2.83 11.56 0.38
C THR A 37 -2.90 11.04 -1.07
N SER A 38 -4.07 10.58 -1.52
CA SER A 38 -4.26 10.15 -2.91
C SER A 38 -4.11 11.30 -3.92
N ILE A 39 -4.63 12.50 -3.62
CA ILE A 39 -4.46 13.69 -4.46
C ILE A 39 -2.98 14.07 -4.57
N MET A 40 -2.24 14.05 -3.47
CA MET A 40 -0.79 14.31 -3.47
C MET A 40 -0.05 13.35 -4.40
N VAL A 41 -0.37 12.05 -4.34
CA VAL A 41 0.20 11.03 -5.23
C VAL A 41 -0.21 11.27 -6.69
N LEU A 42 -1.45 11.66 -6.94
CA LEU A 42 -1.94 12.02 -8.27
C LEU A 42 -1.16 13.17 -8.89
N ILE A 43 -0.84 14.21 -8.11
CA ILE A 43 -0.06 15.37 -8.58
C ILE A 43 1.33 14.93 -9.04
N ILE A 44 2.07 14.17 -8.22
CA ILE A 44 3.41 13.69 -8.61
C ILE A 44 3.35 12.73 -9.79
N ALA A 45 2.31 11.89 -9.89
CA ALA A 45 2.12 10.98 -11.01
C ALA A 45 1.85 11.74 -12.32
N VAL A 46 1.05 12.80 -12.28
CA VAL A 46 0.79 13.66 -13.45
C VAL A 46 2.05 14.42 -13.86
N LEU A 47 2.82 14.95 -12.91
CA LEU A 47 4.11 15.60 -13.21
C LEU A 47 5.10 14.62 -13.86
N ALA A 48 5.21 13.40 -13.32
CA ALA A 48 6.04 12.35 -13.90
C ALA A 48 5.54 11.96 -15.31
N ALA A 49 4.23 11.83 -15.51
CA ALA A 49 3.64 11.50 -16.81
C ALA A 49 3.98 12.57 -17.87
N ILE A 50 3.87 13.85 -17.53
CA ILE A 50 4.27 14.95 -18.43
C ILE A 50 5.77 14.88 -18.75
N PHE A 51 6.62 14.65 -17.74
CA PHE A 51 8.05 14.50 -17.93
C PHE A 51 8.39 13.35 -18.88
N PHE A 52 7.78 12.17 -18.68
CA PHE A 52 7.99 11.02 -19.56
C PHE A 52 7.51 11.31 -20.99
N LEU A 53 6.33 11.91 -21.17
CA LEU A 53 5.82 12.28 -22.49
C LEU A 53 6.78 13.20 -23.27
N LEU A 54 7.36 14.19 -22.58
CA LEU A 54 8.35 15.09 -23.18
C LEU A 54 9.65 14.35 -23.50
N ALA A 55 10.13 13.49 -22.61
CA ALA A 55 11.33 12.70 -22.82
C ALA A 55 11.16 11.74 -24.01
N ASP A 56 10.05 11.01 -24.09
CA ASP A 56 9.72 10.10 -25.19
C ASP A 56 9.61 10.85 -26.52
N GLY A 57 8.97 12.03 -26.51
CA GLY A 57 8.88 12.92 -27.67
C GLY A 57 10.25 13.41 -28.14
N LEU A 58 11.12 13.82 -27.21
CA LEU A 58 12.48 14.28 -27.49
C LEU A 58 13.32 13.14 -28.09
N ILE A 59 13.30 11.96 -27.47
CA ILE A 59 14.01 10.77 -27.95
C ILE A 59 13.53 10.40 -29.36
N SER A 60 12.21 10.36 -29.58
CA SER A 60 11.66 10.02 -30.89
C SER A 60 12.11 11.00 -31.98
N THR A 61 12.22 12.29 -31.66
CA THR A 61 12.65 13.33 -32.60
C THR A 61 14.15 13.24 -32.89
N LEU A 62 14.96 12.89 -31.88
CA LEU A 62 16.41 12.66 -32.02
C LEU A 62 16.73 11.36 -32.76
N MET A 63 15.90 10.32 -32.64
CA MET A 63 16.12 9.04 -33.33
C MET A 63 15.66 9.06 -34.80
N LYS A 64 14.67 9.88 -35.15
CA LYS A 64 14.20 10.05 -36.55
C LYS A 64 15.32 10.31 -37.58
N PRO A 65 16.31 11.19 -37.34
CA PRO A 65 17.41 11.39 -38.29
C PRO A 65 18.41 10.22 -38.35
N LEU A 66 18.40 9.29 -37.38
CA LEU A 66 19.30 8.13 -37.36
C LEU A 66 18.68 6.90 -38.07
N LEU A 67 17.34 6.83 -38.10
CA LEU A 67 16.57 5.80 -38.81
C LEU A 67 16.18 6.23 -40.24
N GLY A 68 16.60 7.43 -40.65
CA GLY A 68 16.60 7.90 -42.03
C GLY A 68 17.87 7.49 -42.75
#